data_AF-E5XU85-F1
#
_entry.id   AF-E5XU85-F1
#
_cell.length_a   1.000
_cell.length_b   1.000
_cell.length_c   1.000
_cell.angle_alpha   90.00
_cell.angle_beta   90.00
_cell.angle_gamma   90.00
#
_symmetry.space_group_name_H-M   'P 1'
#
loop_
_entity.id
_entity.type
_entity.pdbx_description
1 polymer ?
#
loop_
_entity_poly.entity_id
_entity_poly.type
_entity_poly.pdbx_seq_one_letter_code
_entity_poly.pdbx_strand_id
1 'polypeptide(L)'
;MLVCSDCCGLVFLSAEAGDEPETPIPVDIGTDRGLPVAALRATGRPVYPINPLAASRYRARHQLSGSKSDATGAVLLANILRADQAAHRSLPANTELAQGVLARA
;
A
#
# COMPACT_ATOMS: atom_id res chain seq x y z
N MET A 1 9.85 -0.76 -3.88
CA MET A 1 8.47 -0.90 -3.37
C MET A 1 8.46 -0.50 -1.92
N LEU A 2 7.45 0.26 -1.49
CA LEU A 2 7.34 0.78 -0.14
C LEU A 2 6.02 0.32 0.50
N VAL A 3 6.03 0.13 1.81
CA VAL A 3 4.83 -0.20 2.58
C VAL A 3 4.45 0.99 3.44
N CYS A 4 3.21 1.44 3.32
CA CYS A 4 2.70 2.55 4.12
C CYS A 4 1.97 2.02 5.36
N SER A 5 2.63 2.04 6.52
CA SER A 5 1.97 1.91 7.82
C SER A 5 1.59 3.28 8.40
N ASP A 6 2.35 4.31 8.04
CA ASP A 6 2.18 5.71 8.40
C ASP A 6 2.64 6.62 7.24
N CYS A 7 1.93 7.73 6.99
CA CYS A 7 2.24 8.58 5.84
C CYS A 7 3.51 9.41 6.02
N CYS A 8 3.88 9.72 7.27
CA CYS A 8 5.03 10.57 7.58
C CYS A 8 6.36 9.82 7.37
N GLY A 9 6.45 8.56 7.79
CA GLY A 9 7.62 7.71 7.55
C GLY A 9 7.84 7.39 6.07
N LEU A 10 6.76 7.28 5.29
CA LEU A 10 6.83 6.92 3.88
C LEU A 10 7.65 7.90 3.04
N VAL A 11 7.49 9.22 3.24
CA VAL A 11 8.18 10.24 2.43
C VAL A 11 9.70 10.13 2.58
N PHE A 12 10.17 9.90 3.79
CA PHE A 12 11.60 9.75 4.08
C PHE A 12 12.16 8.45 3.49
N LEU A 13 11.48 7.33 3.73
CA LEU A 13 11.84 6.01 3.18
C LEU A 13 11.81 5.98 1.65
N SER A 14 10.95 6.78 1.03
CA SER A 14 10.85 6.88 -0.43
C SER A 14 12.13 7.46 -1.03
N ALA A 15 12.61 8.57 -0.48
CA ALA A 15 13.83 9.23 -0.98
C ALA A 15 15.07 8.32 -0.84
N GLU A 16 15.22 7.61 0.29
CA GLU A 16 16.31 6.65 0.48
C GLU A 16 16.21 5.45 -0.48
N ALA A 17 14.99 5.04 -0.83
CA ALA A 17 14.74 3.94 -1.76
C ALA A 17 14.92 4.32 -3.24
N GLY A 18 15.30 5.57 -3.55
CA GLY A 18 15.46 6.07 -4.92
C GLY A 18 14.12 6.40 -5.60
N ASP A 19 13.11 6.82 -4.84
CA ASP A 19 11.83 7.28 -5.38
C ASP A 19 12.00 8.60 -6.14
N GLU A 20 11.83 8.55 -7.45
CA GLU A 20 11.91 9.72 -8.33
C GLU A 20 10.50 10.10 -8.84
N PRO A 21 10.22 11.39 -9.05
CA PRO A 21 8.92 11.84 -9.53
C PRO A 21 8.55 11.27 -10.91
N GLU A 22 9.54 10.97 -11.75
CA GLU A 22 9.34 10.36 -13.08
C GLU A 22 9.06 8.86 -13.01
N THR A 23 9.57 8.18 -11.97
CA THR A 23 9.44 6.73 -11.79
C THR A 23 8.98 6.38 -10.37
N PRO A 24 7.76 6.82 -9.98
CA PRO A 24 7.32 6.70 -8.61
C PRO A 24 7.19 5.24 -8.18
N ILE A 25 7.77 4.91 -7.04
CA ILE A 25 7.79 3.58 -6.47
C ILE A 25 6.37 3.17 -6.07
N PRO A 26 5.87 2.01 -6.54
CA PRO A 26 4.60 1.45 -6.11
C PRO A 26 4.56 1.22 -4.60
N VAL A 27 3.41 1.55 -4.01
CA VAL A 27 3.14 1.38 -2.58
C VAL A 27 2.05 0.34 -2.38
N ASP A 28 2.21 -0.51 -1.39
CA ASP A 28 1.11 -1.33 -0.90
C ASP A 28 0.64 -0.90 0.50
N ILE A 29 -0.60 -1.28 0.81
CA ILE A 29 -1.28 -0.84 2.01
C ILE A 29 -2.35 -1.85 2.42
N GLY A 30 -2.51 -2.10 3.72
CA GLY A 30 -3.49 -3.05 4.24
C GLY A 30 -4.94 -2.56 4.26
N THR A 31 -5.20 -1.37 3.73
CA THR A 31 -6.52 -0.73 3.66
C THR A 31 -6.72 -0.06 2.31
N ASP A 32 -7.96 0.04 1.87
CA ASP A 32 -8.37 0.65 0.61
C ASP A 32 -9.03 2.04 0.79
N ARG A 33 -9.09 2.54 2.03
CA ARG A 33 -9.83 3.77 2.37
C ARG A 33 -9.15 4.61 3.45
N GLY A 34 -9.70 5.81 3.65
CA GLY A 34 -9.28 6.75 4.68
C GLY A 34 -8.15 7.69 4.24
N LEU A 35 -7.71 8.53 5.19
CA LEU A 35 -6.73 9.58 4.95
C LEU A 35 -5.40 9.07 4.36
N PRO A 36 -4.83 7.94 4.81
CA PRO A 36 -3.57 7.45 4.24
C PRO A 36 -3.69 7.09 2.77
N VAL A 37 -4.81 6.48 2.37
CA VAL A 37 -5.07 6.14 0.97
C VAL A 37 -5.30 7.39 0.14
N ALA A 38 -6.03 8.38 0.66
CA ALA A 38 -6.17 9.67 -0.02
C ALA A 38 -4.83 10.37 -0.25
N ALA A 39 -3.96 10.40 0.77
CA ALA A 39 -2.62 10.99 0.68
C ALA A 39 -1.74 10.27 -0.35
N LEU A 40 -1.70 8.93 -0.32
CA LEU A 40 -0.95 8.13 -1.29
C LEU A 40 -1.41 8.39 -2.73
N ARG A 41 -2.73 8.45 -2.95
CA ARG A 41 -3.28 8.69 -4.29
C ARG A 41 -2.97 10.08 -4.81
N ALA A 42 -2.88 11.08 -3.94
CA ALA A 42 -2.48 12.44 -4.34
C ALA A 42 -1.06 12.50 -4.91
N THR A 43 -0.20 11.50 -4.61
CA THR A 43 1.16 11.42 -5.18
C THR A 43 1.22 10.88 -6.61
N GLY A 44 0.10 10.39 -7.16
CA GLY A 44 0.05 9.84 -8.53
C GLY A 44 0.71 8.46 -8.70
N ARG A 45 1.31 7.90 -7.64
CA ARG A 45 1.94 6.57 -7.69
C ARG A 45 0.92 5.43 -7.72
N PRO A 46 1.29 4.25 -8.23
CA PRO A 46 0.47 3.05 -8.07
C PRO A 46 0.31 2.66 -6.60
N VAL A 47 -0.93 2.50 -6.15
CA VAL A 47 -1.26 2.06 -4.78
C VAL A 47 -1.96 0.71 -4.84
N TYR A 48 -1.48 -0.27 -4.09
CA TYR A 48 -1.99 -1.64 -4.07
C TYR A 48 -2.61 -1.96 -2.71
N PRO A 49 -3.95 -1.95 -2.60
CA PRO A 49 -4.62 -2.32 -1.37
C PRO A 49 -4.61 -3.84 -1.24
N ILE A 50 -3.98 -4.34 -0.20
CA ILE A 50 -3.94 -5.77 0.11
C ILE A 50 -5.03 -6.06 1.13
N ASN A 51 -6.01 -6.88 0.72
CA ASN A 51 -7.09 -7.32 1.59
C ASN A 51 -6.52 -7.96 2.87
N PRO A 52 -6.98 -7.60 4.09
CA PRO A 52 -6.48 -8.16 5.34
C PRO A 52 -6.56 -9.69 5.44
N LEU A 53 -7.61 -10.30 4.88
CA LEU A 53 -7.75 -11.76 4.79
C LEU A 53 -6.72 -12.36 3.83
N ALA A 54 -6.49 -11.74 2.67
CA ALA A 54 -5.43 -12.16 1.76
C ALA A 54 -4.06 -12.08 2.45
N ALA A 55 -3.74 -10.96 3.09
CA ALA A 55 -2.51 -10.81 3.86
C ALA A 55 -2.36 -11.89 4.94
N SER A 56 -3.45 -12.27 5.63
CA SER A 56 -3.43 -13.40 6.58
C SER A 56 -3.07 -14.72 5.90
N ARG A 57 -3.62 -15.01 4.71
CA ARG A 57 -3.27 -16.22 3.93
C ARG A 57 -1.81 -16.22 3.48
N TYR A 58 -1.27 -15.07 3.08
CA TYR A 58 0.15 -14.92 2.78
C TYR A 58 1.02 -15.17 4.02
N ARG A 59 0.65 -14.65 5.20
CA ARG A 59 1.39 -14.93 6.45
C ARG A 59 1.42 -16.42 6.78
N ALA A 60 0.27 -17.09 6.68
CA ALA A 60 0.13 -18.50 7.03
C ALA A 60 1.03 -19.43 6.18
N ARG A 61 1.53 -18.99 5.02
CA ARG A 61 2.51 -19.75 4.21
C ARG A 61 3.91 -19.78 4.83
N HIS A 62 4.26 -18.78 5.63
CA HIS A 62 5.62 -18.58 6.13
C HIS A 62 5.71 -18.61 7.66
N GLN A 63 4.58 -18.49 8.35
CA GLN A 63 4.51 -18.42 9.82
C GLN A 63 3.34 -19.28 10.31
N LEU A 64 3.64 -20.18 11.24
CA LEU A 64 2.65 -21.05 11.88
C LEU A 64 2.07 -20.44 13.16
N SER A 65 2.79 -19.50 13.80
CA SER A 65 2.28 -18.77 14.95
C SER A 65 1.30 -17.68 14.54
N GLY A 66 0.32 -17.38 15.41
CA GLY A 66 -0.60 -16.25 15.23
C GLY A 66 -0.01 -14.89 15.62
N SER A 67 1.26 -14.84 16.04
CA SER A 67 1.93 -13.61 16.45
C SER A 67 2.07 -12.66 15.27
N LYS A 68 1.72 -11.39 15.47
CA LYS A 68 1.83 -10.33 14.46
C LYS A 68 2.53 -9.13 15.05
N SER A 69 3.45 -8.54 14.30
CA SER A 69 3.99 -7.21 14.57
C SER A 69 3.81 -6.31 13.34
N ASP A 70 3.88 -4.99 13.53
CA ASP A 70 3.76 -4.06 12.41
C ASP A 70 4.97 -4.19 11.47
N ALA A 71 6.18 -4.35 12.00
CA ALA A 71 7.39 -4.58 11.20
C ALA A 71 7.27 -5.84 10.32
N THR A 72 6.83 -6.97 10.88
CA THR A 72 6.61 -8.20 10.09
C THR A 72 5.45 -8.06 9.13
N GLY A 73 4.42 -7.27 9.48
CA GLY A 73 3.34 -6.89 8.58
C GLY A 73 3.83 -6.10 7.37
N ALA A 74 4.74 -5.15 7.58
CA ALA A 74 5.33 -4.35 6.51
C ALA A 74 6.22 -5.19 5.58
N VAL A 75 7.09 -6.04 6.13
CA VAL A 75 7.92 -6.94 5.32
C VAL A 75 7.06 -7.91 4.49
N LEU A 76 5.99 -8.45 5.07
CA LEU A 76 5.07 -9.31 4.34
C LEU A 76 4.45 -8.59 3.14
N LEU A 77 3.90 -7.40 3.38
CA LEU A 77 3.29 -6.56 2.38
C LEU A 77 4.29 -6.30 1.23
N ALA A 78 5.50 -5.84 1.56
CA ALA A 78 6.58 -5.65 0.58
C ALA A 78 6.86 -6.90 -0.26
N ASN A 79 6.86 -8.08 0.37
CA ASN A 79 7.09 -9.33 -0.35
C ASN A 79 5.92 -9.72 -1.27
N ILE A 80 4.68 -9.41 -0.89
CA ILE A 80 3.49 -9.70 -1.69
C ILE A 80 3.57 -8.97 -3.02
N LEU A 81 3.75 -7.65 -3.04
CA LEU A 81 3.81 -6.97 -4.34
C LEU A 81 5.11 -7.31 -5.06
N ARG A 82 6.25 -7.47 -4.36
CA ARG A 82 7.50 -7.87 -5.03
C ARG A 82 7.35 -9.17 -5.84
N ALA A 83 6.67 -10.17 -5.29
CA ALA A 83 6.52 -11.48 -5.93
C ALA A 83 5.27 -11.60 -6.81
N ASP A 84 4.15 -11.04 -6.34
CA ASP A 84 2.82 -11.32 -6.88
C ASP A 84 2.11 -10.04 -7.38
N GLN A 85 2.83 -8.96 -7.74
CA GLN A 85 2.22 -7.70 -8.21
C GLN A 85 1.17 -7.92 -9.29
N ALA A 86 1.42 -8.82 -10.25
CA ALA A 86 0.50 -9.11 -11.34
C ALA A 86 -0.83 -9.75 -10.88
N ALA A 87 -0.88 -10.35 -9.69
CA ALA A 87 -2.08 -10.92 -9.10
C ALA A 87 -2.92 -9.88 -8.33
N HIS A 88 -2.36 -8.70 -8.05
CA HIS A 88 -3.03 -7.63 -7.31
C HIS A 88 -3.40 -6.48 -8.22
N ARG A 89 -4.59 -5.92 -8.01
CA ARG A 89 -5.07 -4.75 -8.75
C ARG A 89 -4.66 -3.49 -7.99
N SER A 90 -4.07 -2.52 -8.68
CA SER A 90 -3.90 -1.18 -8.11
C SER A 90 -5.24 -0.48 -7.92
N LEU A 91 -5.29 0.49 -7.02
CA LEU A 91 -6.45 1.35 -6.89
C LEU A 91 -6.72 2.03 -8.23
N PRO A 92 -7.98 1.98 -8.73
CA PRO A 92 -8.34 2.73 -9.91
C PRO A 92 -8.19 4.22 -9.65
N ALA A 93 -7.90 4.99 -10.69
CA ALA A 93 -7.96 6.45 -10.62
C ALA A 93 -9.38 6.91 -10.25
N ASN A 94 -9.49 8.01 -9.51
CA ASN A 94 -10.81 8.56 -9.21
C ASN A 94 -11.30 9.28 -10.46
N THR A 95 -12.58 9.11 -10.76
CA THR A 95 -13.28 10.02 -11.64
C THR A 95 -13.55 11.34 -10.90
N GLU A 96 -13.80 12.42 -11.64
CA GLU A 96 -14.21 13.70 -11.05
C GLU A 96 -15.45 13.53 -10.14
N LEU A 97 -16.39 12.68 -10.55
CA LEU A 97 -17.57 12.33 -9.74
C LEU A 97 -17.18 11.68 -8.40
N ALA A 98 -16.24 10.73 -8.42
CA ALA A 98 -15.77 10.07 -7.20
C ALA A 98 -15.05 11.05 -6.27
N GLN A 99 -14.28 12.00 -6.80
CA GLN A 99 -13.67 13.06 -6.01
C GLN A 99 -14.71 13.99 -5.39
N GLY A 100 -15.76 14.35 -6.13
CA GLY A 100 -16.85 15.20 -5.63
C GLY A 100 -17.63 14.60 -4.46
N VAL A 101 -17.77 13.27 -4.41
CA VAL A 101 -18.38 12.57 -3.26
C VAL A 101 -17.44 12.57 -2.05
N LEU A 102 -16.14 12.28 -2.25
CA LEU A 102 -15.14 12.25 -1.19
C LEU A 102 -14.91 13.62 -0.53
N ALA A 103 -14.98 14.71 -1.29
CA ALA A 103 -14.80 16.06 -0.75
C ALA A 103 -15.95 16.54 0.16
N ARG A 104 -17.07 15.80 0.19
CA ARG A 104 -18.27 16.11 0.99
C ARG A 104 -18.43 15.22 2.22
N ALA A 105 -17.62 14.17 2.34
CA ALA A 105 -17.64 13.20 3.44
C ALA A 105 -16.58 13.57 4.49
#